data_AF-A0A7Y2P8G7-F1
#
_entry.id   AF-A0A7Y2P8G7-F1
#
_cell.length_a   1.000
_cell.length_b   1.000
_cell.length_c   1.000
_cell.angle_alpha   90.00
_cell.angle_beta   90.00
_cell.angle_gamma   90.00
#
_symmetry.space_group_name_H-M   'P 1'
#
loop_
_entity.id
_entity.type
_entity.pdbx_description
1 polymer ?
#
loop_
_entity_poly.entity_id
_entity_poly.type
_entity_poly.pdbx_seq_one_letter_code
_entity_poly.pdbx_strand_id
1 'polypeptide(L)' 'MRVPKKLAIFGFNLSASIFLGLCVYGLLIYSKEGTPPSGSLLSSALFALAATGCIVGICYFGRQWD' A
#
# COMPACT_ATOMS: atom_id res chain seq x y z
N MET A 1 -15.30 -2.78 18.02
CA MET A 1 -14.30 -3.41 18.89
C MET A 1 -13.00 -2.63 18.79
N ARG A 2 -12.42 -2.18 19.91
CA ARG A 2 -11.10 -1.53 19.92
C ARG A 2 -10.03 -2.60 19.79
N VAL A 3 -9.16 -2.43 18.82
CA VAL A 3 -8.01 -3.29 18.58
C VAL A 3 -6.94 -2.97 19.63
N PRO A 4 -6.18 -3.95 20.16
CA PRO A 4 -5.10 -3.66 21.10
C PRO A 4 -4.12 -2.66 20.48
N LYS A 5 -3.69 -1.62 21.23
CA LYS A 5 -2.79 -0.56 20.72
C LYS A 5 -1.55 -1.10 20.01
N LYS A 6 -0.93 -2.17 20.54
CA LYS A 6 0.23 -2.83 19.91
C LYS A 6 -0.10 -3.41 18.53
N LEU A 7 -1.30 -3.98 18.38
CA LEU A 7 -1.75 -4.54 17.10
C LEU A 7 -2.13 -3.42 16.11
N ALA A 8 -2.69 -2.31 16.58
CA ALA A 8 -2.96 -1.14 15.75
C ALA A 8 -1.67 -0.52 15.20
N ILE A 9 -0.66 -0.33 16.05
CA ILE A 9 0.67 0.18 15.63
C ILE A 9 1.32 -0.79 14.64
N PHE A 10 1.29 -2.10 14.92
CA PHE A 10 1.82 -3.10 13.99
C PHE A 10 1.12 -3.08 12.63
N GLY A 11 -0.21 -3.08 12.62
CA GLY A 11 -1.02 -3.03 11.40
C GLY A 11 -0.78 -1.76 10.60
N PHE A 12 -0.65 -0.61 11.27
CA PHE A 12 -0.31 0.66 10.64
C PHE A 12 1.07 0.58 9.95
N ASN A 13 2.11 0.14 10.67
CA ASN A 13 3.47 0.05 10.14
C ASN A 13 3.58 -0.96 9.00
N LEU A 14 2.88 -2.10 9.10
CA LEU A 14 2.82 -3.11 8.04
C LEU A 14 2.19 -2.53 6.77
N SER A 15 1.03 -1.88 6.91
CA SER A 15 0.31 -1.26 5.78
C SER A 15 1.14 -0.16 5.12
N ALA A 16 1.78 0.70 5.93
CA ALA A 16 2.65 1.76 5.45
C ALA A 16 3.89 1.22 4.72
N SER A 17 4.51 0.16 5.25
CA SER A 17 5.70 -0.46 4.63
C SER A 17 5.37 -1.09 3.28
N ILE A 18 4.24 -1.80 3.18
CA ILE A 18 3.79 -2.40 1.91
C ILE A 18 3.47 -1.30 0.89
N PHE A 19 2.77 -0.25 1.30
CA PHE A 19 2.46 0.90 0.44
C PHE A 19 3.75 1.58 -0.07
N LEU A 20 4.72 1.83 0.81
CA LEU A 20 6.03 2.37 0.44
C LEU A 20 6.74 1.48 -0.57
N GLY A 21 6.73 0.15 -0.36
CA GLY A 21 7.28 -0.82 -1.30
C GLY A 21 6.62 -0.75 -2.68
N LEU A 22 5.30 -0.64 -2.73
CA LEU A 22 4.54 -0.48 -3.99
C LEU A 22 4.89 0.84 -4.70
N CYS A 23 5.02 1.94 -3.96
CA CYS A 23 5.42 3.24 -4.51
C CYS A 23 6.84 3.21 -5.07
N VAL A 24 7.79 2.65 -4.31
CA VAL A 24 9.19 2.53 -4.76
C VAL A 24 9.28 1.61 -5.97
N TYR A 25 8.54 0.50 -5.99
CA TYR A 25 8.48 -0.39 -7.15
C TYR A 25 7.95 0.34 -8.40
N GLY A 26 6.85 1.08 -8.27
CA GLY A 26 6.32 1.90 -9.36
C GLY A 26 7.31 2.95 -9.85
N LEU A 27 8.00 3.62 -8.92
CA LEU A 27 9.03 4.61 -9.24
C LEU A 27 10.22 3.98 -9.98
N LEU A 28 10.69 2.82 -9.53
CA LEU A 28 11.79 2.09 -10.15
C LEU A 28 11.46 1.68 -11.58
N ILE A 29 10.25 1.15 -11.82
CA ILE A 29 9.77 0.83 -13.17
C ILE A 29 9.73 2.09 -14.04
N TYR A 30 9.11 3.16 -13.54
CA TYR A 30 9.00 4.41 -14.28
C TYR A 30 10.38 4.98 -14.65
N SER A 31 11.33 4.94 -13.72
CA SER A 31 12.70 5.44 -13.92
C SER A 31 13.54 4.60 -14.88
N LYS A 32 13.26 3.29 -15.00
CA LYS A 32 14.02 2.37 -15.86
C LYS A 32 13.58 2.38 -17.32
N GLU A 33 12.29 2.52 -17.60
CA GLU A 33 11.77 2.29 -18.95
C GLU A 33 11.35 3.55 -19.70
N GLY A 34 11.13 4.70 -19.04
CA GLY A 34 10.69 5.96 -19.69
C GLY A 34 9.35 5.87 -20.43
N THR A 35 8.79 4.67 -20.51
CA THR A 35 7.62 4.22 -21.25
C THR A 35 6.91 3.27 -20.28
N PRO A 36 5.61 3.46 -20.01
CA PRO A 36 4.90 2.56 -19.12
C PRO A 36 4.99 1.14 -19.70
N PRO A 37 5.39 0.12 -18.92
CA PRO A 37 5.31 -1.25 -19.40
C PRO A 37 3.86 -1.49 -19.82
N SER A 38 3.66 -2.16 -20.95
CA SER A 38 2.36 -2.68 -21.38
C SER A 38 1.92 -3.80 -20.43
N GLY A 39 1.67 -3.43 -19.18
CA GLY A 39 1.12 -4.30 -18.16
C GLY A 39 -0.32 -4.62 -18.51
N SER A 40 -0.69 -5.88 -18.34
CA SER A 40 -2.08 -6.33 -18.46
C SER A 40 -3.00 -5.45 -17.60
N LEU A 41 -4.23 -5.19 -18.07
CA LEU A 41 -5.27 -4.52 -17.27
C LEU A 41 -5.43 -5.18 -15.88
N LEU A 42 -5.20 -6.50 -15.81
CA LEU A 42 -5.22 -7.25 -14.57
C LEU A 42 -4.11 -6.82 -13.58
N SER A 43 -2.88 -6.61 -14.05
CA SER A 43 -1.79 -6.16 -13.17
C SER A 43 -2.03 -4.75 -12.64
N SER A 44 -2.57 -3.85 -13.47
CA SER A 44 -2.95 -2.50 -13.04
C SER A 44 -4.09 -2.52 -12.02
N ALA A 45 -5.10 -3.37 -12.23
CA ALA A 45 -6.20 -3.54 -11.28
C ALA A 45 -5.72 -4.12 -9.94
N LEU A 46 -4.84 -5.13 -9.95
CA LEU A 46 -4.26 -5.70 -8.74
C LEU A 46 -3.41 -4.68 -7.98
N PHE A 47 -2.63 -3.86 -8.69
CA PHE A 47 -1.85 -2.79 -8.08
C PHE A 47 -2.75 -1.74 -7.43
N ALA A 48 -3.79 -1.28 -8.14
CA ALA A 48 -4.75 -0.33 -7.60
C ALA A 48 -5.50 -0.89 -6.38
N LEU A 49 -5.87 -2.17 -6.40
CA LEU A 49 -6.52 -2.86 -5.28
C LEU A 49 -5.57 -2.95 -4.07
N ALA A 50 -4.30 -3.30 -4.29
CA ALA A 50 -3.30 -3.37 -3.23
C ALA A 50 -3.03 -2.00 -2.61
N ALA A 51 -2.88 -0.96 -3.44
CA ALA A 51 -2.67 0.42 -2.98
C ALA A 51 -3.86 0.95 -2.16
N THR A 52 -5.09 0.78 -2.67
CA THR A 52 -6.30 1.18 -1.94
C THR A 52 -6.48 0.39 -0.65
N GLY A 53 -6.21 -0.91 -0.65
CA GLY A 53 -6.22 -1.74 0.56
C GLY A 53 -5.23 -1.25 1.62
N CYS A 54 -4.01 -0.86 1.22
CA CYS A 54 -3.04 -0.29 2.15
C CYS A 54 -3.49 1.06 2.71
N ILE A 55 -4.05 1.95 1.88
CA ILE A 55 -4.56 3.25 2.33
C ILE A 55 -5.69 3.06 3.35
N VAL A 56 -6.64 2.17 3.06
CA VAL A 56 -7.73 1.85 3.99
C VAL A 56 -7.19 1.27 5.29
N GLY A 57 -6.19 0.38 5.22
CA GLY A 57 -5.51 -0.18 6.38
C GLY A 57 -4.84 0.90 7.25
N ILE A 58 -4.08 1.81 6.63
CA ILE A 58 -3.43 2.95 7.30
C ILE A 58 -4.48 3.82 8.01
N CYS A 59 -5.56 4.19 7.31
CA CYS A 59 -6.64 4.99 7.89
C CYS A 59 -7.34 4.26 9.05
N TYR A 60 -7.64 2.96 8.89
CA TYR A 60 -8.32 2.16 9.90
C TYR A 60 -7.46 1.98 11.16
N PHE A 61 -6.21 1.56 11.00
CA PHE A 61 -5.30 1.34 12.12
C PHE A 61 -4.84 2.66 12.75
N GLY A 62 -4.72 3.74 11.97
CA GLY A 62 -4.48 5.10 12.49
C GLY A 62 -5.61 5.54 13.43
N ARG A 63 -6.87 5.38 13.00
CA ARG A 63 -8.05 5.68 13.84
C ARG A 63 -8.21 4.79 15.08
N GLN A 64 -7.59 3.60 15.08
CA GLN A 64 -7.56 2.70 16.24
C GLN A 64 -6.41 3.03 17.19
N TRP A 65 -5.37 3.71 16.69
CA TRP A 65 -4.22 4.14 17.47
C TRP A 65 -4.49 5.46 18.20
N ASP A 66 -5.13 6.44 17.54
CA ASP A 66 -5.72 7.63 18.16
C ASP A 66 -6.68 7.26 19.31
#